data_AF-A0A451EW55-F1
#
_entry.id   AF-A0A451EW55-F1
#
_cell.length_a   1.000
_cell.length_b   1.000
_cell.length_c   1.000
_cell.angle_alpha   90.00
_cell.angle_beta   90.00
_cell.angle_gamma   90.00
#
_symmetry.space_group_name_H-M   'P 1'
#
loop_
_entity.id
_entity.type
_entity.pdbx_description
1 polymer ?
#
loop_
_entity_poly.entity_id
_entity_poly.type
_entity_poly.pdbx_seq_one_letter_code
_entity_poly.pdbx_strand_id
1 'polypeptide(L)'
;MDEIAAEVAQVPGVVGVMLGGSRARGTHRADSDWDLGVYYRGEPDLAALETLAAEVTGGPVEVYGPGSWGAWVNGGAWLVLPDGRHVDWILRDVDRVRQVWEECRVGRFEIGVQAGHPLGFWSPAYPGEAALGRVLADTDGELARLRHETQDYPEALRKALTRDGVWDAGFSVAMAGKSYAARDVLHAALCLSRAVGDLVQALHAHHRVWCLNEKGALATAAAMPETPPGFGARATALLGELGHTDEELHRSLTAAEGLVAEVRAVTGG
;
A
#
# COMPACT_ATOMS: atom_id res chain seq x y z
N MET A 1 11.12 7.71 19.88
CA MET A 1 10.39 6.71 19.08
C MET A 1 10.52 5.36 19.75
N ASP A 2 11.74 4.86 19.98
CA ASP A 2 11.92 3.59 20.71
C ASP A 2 11.29 3.61 22.11
N GLU A 3 11.40 4.73 22.84
CA GLU A 3 10.73 4.93 24.14
C GLU A 3 9.20 4.86 24.04
N ILE A 4 8.59 5.68 23.16
CA ILE A 4 7.15 5.64 22.88
C ILE A 4 6.70 4.23 22.47
N ALA A 5 7.46 3.54 21.62
CA ALA A 5 7.14 2.20 21.18
C ALA A 5 7.19 1.17 22.32
N ALA A 6 8.15 1.31 23.25
CA ALA A 6 8.27 0.46 24.42
C ALA A 6 7.08 0.65 25.37
N GLU A 7 6.63 1.89 25.58
CA GLU A 7 5.44 2.21 26.40
C GLU A 7 4.15 1.69 25.75
N VAL A 8 3.97 1.92 24.45
CA VAL A 8 2.82 1.38 23.70
C VAL A 8 2.77 -0.15 23.79
N ALA A 9 3.92 -0.83 23.73
CA ALA A 9 3.99 -2.28 23.84
C ALA A 9 3.61 -2.82 25.24
N GLN A 10 3.56 -1.99 26.28
CA GLN A 10 3.06 -2.39 27.61
C GLN A 10 1.53 -2.31 27.72
N VAL A 11 0.85 -1.73 26.74
CA VAL A 11 -0.61 -1.59 26.77
C VAL A 11 -1.27 -2.96 26.61
N PRO A 12 -2.25 -3.32 27.47
CA PRO A 12 -2.96 -4.59 27.35
C PRO A 12 -3.56 -4.80 25.95
N GLY A 13 -3.33 -6.00 25.39
CA GLY A 13 -3.77 -6.36 24.05
C GLY A 13 -2.78 -6.00 22.93
N VAL A 14 -1.77 -5.16 23.19
CA VAL A 14 -0.67 -4.88 22.25
C VAL A 14 0.36 -6.02 22.28
N VAL A 15 0.69 -6.54 21.11
CA VAL A 15 1.69 -7.59 20.88
C VAL A 15 3.07 -6.99 20.62
N GLY A 16 3.11 -5.83 19.96
CA GLY A 16 4.34 -5.08 19.75
C GLY A 16 4.15 -3.90 18.81
N VAL A 17 5.26 -3.23 18.48
CA VAL A 17 5.26 -2.02 17.66
C VAL A 17 6.33 -2.13 16.58
N MET A 18 5.95 -1.87 15.33
CA MET A 18 6.89 -1.70 14.23
C MET A 18 6.87 -0.26 13.71
N LEU A 19 8.05 0.25 13.39
CA LEU A 19 8.20 1.40 12.51
C LEU A 19 7.88 0.97 11.08
N GLY A 20 6.98 1.71 10.44
CA GLY A 20 6.60 1.53 9.04
C GLY A 20 7.01 2.69 8.14
N GLY A 21 6.33 2.75 7.00
CA GLY A 21 6.39 3.87 6.06
C GLY A 21 7.77 4.19 5.51
N SER A 22 7.96 5.45 5.14
CA SER A 22 9.18 5.91 4.48
C SER A 22 10.43 5.81 5.37
N ARG A 23 10.25 5.92 6.69
CA ARG A 23 11.34 5.88 7.67
C ARG A 23 11.88 4.46 7.85
N ALA A 24 11.01 3.45 7.91
CA ALA A 24 11.44 2.05 7.92
C ALA A 24 12.20 1.65 6.65
N ARG A 25 11.78 2.18 5.50
CA ARG A 25 12.37 1.90 4.19
C ARG A 25 13.62 2.73 3.85
N GLY A 26 13.97 3.71 4.68
CA GLY A 26 15.09 4.62 4.41
C GLY A 26 14.85 5.62 3.26
N THR A 27 13.60 5.82 2.83
CA THR A 27 13.21 6.73 1.73
C THR A 27 12.54 8.01 2.25
N HIS A 28 12.70 8.32 3.53
CA HIS A 28 12.06 9.46 4.18
C HIS A 28 12.77 10.77 3.84
N ARG A 29 12.01 11.86 3.90
CA ARG A 29 12.51 13.23 3.91
C ARG A 29 12.46 13.77 5.33
N ALA A 30 13.05 14.95 5.54
CA ALA A 30 13.05 15.59 6.86
C ALA A 30 11.61 15.84 7.40
N ASP A 31 10.68 16.16 6.50
CA ASP A 31 9.26 16.44 6.74
C ASP A 31 8.36 15.19 6.76
N SER A 32 8.92 13.98 6.65
CA SER A 32 8.10 12.76 6.64
C SER A 32 7.60 12.38 8.03
N ASP A 33 6.35 11.95 8.10
CA ASP A 33 5.71 11.46 9.32
C ASP A 33 6.39 10.18 9.84
N TRP A 34 6.08 9.84 11.09
CA TRP A 34 6.48 8.58 11.72
C TRP A 34 5.29 7.62 11.76
N ASP A 35 5.33 6.58 10.94
CA ASP A 35 4.29 5.55 10.94
C ASP A 35 4.64 4.46 11.97
N LEU A 36 3.87 4.34 13.06
CA LEU A 36 3.99 3.27 14.06
C LEU A 36 2.83 2.30 13.90
N GLY A 37 3.13 1.10 13.38
CA GLY A 37 2.19 -0.02 13.41
C GLY A 37 2.09 -0.56 14.84
N VAL A 38 0.94 -0.36 15.47
CA VAL A 38 0.60 -0.91 16.79
C VAL A 38 -0.08 -2.25 16.57
N TYR A 39 0.69 -3.33 16.69
CA TYR A 39 0.19 -4.68 16.47
C TYR A 39 -0.52 -5.17 17.72
N TYR A 40 -1.79 -5.56 17.59
CA TYR A 40 -2.62 -6.00 18.69
C TYR A 40 -3.28 -7.34 18.38
N ARG A 41 -3.78 -8.00 19.43
CA ARG A 41 -4.58 -9.22 19.34
C ARG A 41 -5.84 -9.07 20.20
N GLY A 42 -6.99 -9.46 19.65
CA GLY A 42 -8.28 -9.28 20.33
C GLY A 42 -8.68 -7.82 20.39
N GLU A 43 -8.99 -7.31 21.58
CA GLU A 43 -9.34 -5.90 21.77
C GLU A 43 -8.19 -5.17 22.46
N PRO A 44 -7.56 -4.17 21.82
CA PRO A 44 -6.55 -3.36 22.48
C PRO A 44 -7.20 -2.43 23.52
N ASP A 45 -6.51 -2.17 24.63
CA ASP A 45 -6.96 -1.21 25.63
C ASP A 45 -6.85 0.23 25.08
N LEU A 46 -7.93 0.68 24.43
CA LEU A 46 -8.00 2.01 23.81
C LEU A 46 -7.87 3.13 24.83
N ALA A 47 -8.41 2.97 26.04
CA ALA A 47 -8.31 4.00 27.08
C ALA A 47 -6.86 4.16 27.56
N ALA A 48 -6.11 3.07 27.67
CA ALA A 48 -4.68 3.13 27.95
C ALA A 48 -3.89 3.77 26.79
N LEU A 49 -4.23 3.47 25.53
CA LEU A 49 -3.64 4.14 24.37
C LEU A 49 -3.93 5.65 24.35
N GLU A 50 -5.16 6.07 24.63
CA GLU A 50 -5.55 7.49 24.73
C GLU A 50 -4.78 8.20 25.84
N THR A 51 -4.67 7.57 27.01
CA THR A 51 -3.90 8.10 28.14
C THR A 51 -2.43 8.32 27.73
N LEU A 52 -1.80 7.30 27.15
CA LEU A 52 -0.41 7.39 26.70
C LEU A 52 -0.22 8.43 25.59
N ALA A 53 -1.12 8.47 24.61
CA ALA A 53 -1.08 9.46 23.54
C ALA A 53 -1.18 10.89 24.11
N ALA A 54 -2.01 11.09 25.13
CA ALA A 54 -2.16 12.38 25.79
C ALA A 54 -0.91 12.79 26.57
N GLU A 55 -0.27 11.84 27.27
CA GLU A 55 1.01 12.08 27.97
C GLU A 55 2.12 12.45 27.00
N VAL A 56 2.25 11.71 25.89
CA VAL A 56 3.31 11.89 24.89
C VAL A 56 3.15 13.21 24.10
N THR A 57 1.91 13.64 23.84
CA THR A 57 1.61 14.88 23.09
C THR A 57 1.44 16.11 23.97
N GLY A 58 1.18 15.93 25.27
CA GLY A 58 0.89 17.03 26.22
C GLY A 58 -0.54 17.58 26.14
N GLY A 59 -1.48 16.86 25.52
CA GLY A 59 -2.88 17.27 25.36
C GLY A 59 -3.79 16.10 24.98
N PRO A 60 -5.12 16.25 25.02
CA PRO A 60 -6.03 15.16 24.69
C PRO A 60 -5.87 14.70 23.24
N VAL A 61 -5.81 13.38 23.02
CA VAL A 61 -5.75 12.73 21.71
C VAL A 61 -6.88 11.71 21.62
N GLU A 62 -7.62 11.72 20.51
CA GLU A 62 -8.63 10.71 20.19
C GLU A 62 -7.94 9.50 19.54
N VAL A 63 -8.17 8.30 20.08
CA VAL A 63 -7.71 7.05 19.47
C VAL A 63 -8.92 6.33 18.87
N TYR A 64 -8.91 6.21 17.55
CA TYR A 64 -9.94 5.52 16.80
C TYR A 64 -9.74 4.01 16.89
N GLY A 65 -10.71 3.31 17.47
CA GLY A 65 -10.66 1.86 17.64
C GLY A 65 -10.71 1.06 16.33
N PRO A 66 -10.59 -0.27 16.42
CA PRO A 66 -10.72 -1.16 15.26
C PRO A 66 -12.02 -0.93 14.46
N GLY A 67 -11.89 -0.85 13.14
CA GLY A 67 -12.97 -0.58 12.19
C GLY A 67 -13.32 0.89 11.97
N SER A 68 -12.88 1.81 12.84
CA SER A 68 -13.20 3.24 12.73
C SER A 68 -12.60 3.92 11.49
N TRP A 69 -11.51 3.39 10.93
CA TRP A 69 -10.89 3.86 9.69
C TRP A 69 -11.19 2.97 8.48
N GLY A 70 -12.25 2.15 8.55
CA GLY A 70 -12.62 1.19 7.51
C GLY A 70 -12.00 -0.19 7.71
N ALA A 71 -12.33 -1.14 6.84
CA ALA A 71 -12.00 -2.56 7.02
C ALA A 71 -10.50 -2.88 6.93
N TRP A 72 -9.67 -1.96 6.41
CA TRP A 72 -8.28 -2.21 6.10
C TRP A 72 -7.30 -1.38 6.91
N VAL A 73 -7.37 -0.05 6.81
CA VAL A 73 -6.52 0.80 7.66
C VAL A 73 -6.91 0.63 9.14
N ASN A 74 -8.15 0.20 9.39
CA ASN A 74 -8.68 -0.31 10.66
C ASN A 74 -8.92 0.76 11.71
N GLY A 75 -7.87 1.36 12.27
CA GLY A 75 -7.96 2.38 13.32
C GLY A 75 -6.59 2.90 13.71
N GLY A 76 -6.52 3.79 14.68
CA GLY A 76 -5.28 4.45 15.04
C GLY A 76 -5.47 5.83 15.66
N ALA A 77 -4.39 6.60 15.64
CA ALA A 77 -4.41 8.00 16.08
C ALA A 77 -3.41 8.82 15.26
N TRP A 78 -3.72 10.10 15.08
CA TRP A 78 -2.77 11.09 14.56
C TRP A 78 -2.24 11.91 15.73
N LEU A 79 -0.93 11.92 15.91
CA LEU A 79 -0.26 12.60 17.00
C LEU A 79 0.65 13.69 16.46
N VAL A 80 0.71 14.81 17.19
CA VAL A 80 1.73 15.84 17.01
C VAL A 80 2.50 15.94 18.31
N LEU A 81 3.78 15.57 18.28
CA LEU A 81 4.65 15.63 19.45
C LEU A 81 4.95 17.09 19.82
N PRO A 82 5.38 17.36 21.07
CA PRO A 82 5.75 18.71 21.52
C PRO A 82 6.84 19.38 20.68
N ASP A 83 7.68 18.60 20.00
CA ASP A 83 8.71 19.10 19.08
C ASP A 83 8.23 19.27 17.62
N GLY A 84 6.93 19.15 17.38
CA GLY A 84 6.28 19.35 16.09
C GLY A 84 6.32 18.15 15.14
N ARG A 85 6.86 17.00 15.57
CA ARG A 85 6.85 15.79 14.74
C ARG A 85 5.47 15.16 14.67
N HIS A 86 5.04 14.83 13.45
CA HIS A 86 3.85 14.04 13.19
C HIS A 86 4.14 12.55 13.37
N VAL A 87 3.26 11.86 14.09
CA VAL A 87 3.34 10.41 14.35
C VAL A 87 1.97 9.80 14.15
N ASP A 88 1.89 8.78 13.31
CA ASP A 88 0.67 8.04 13.05
C ASP A 88 0.76 6.71 13.80
N TRP A 89 -0.16 6.50 14.74
CA TRP A 89 -0.40 5.17 15.28
C TRP A 89 -1.39 4.46 14.40
N ILE A 90 -1.03 3.28 13.92
CA ILE A 90 -1.83 2.51 12.99
C ILE A 90 -2.12 1.15 13.63
N LEU A 91 -3.38 0.91 13.99
CA LEU A 91 -3.79 -0.35 14.61
C LEU A 91 -3.72 -1.50 13.58
N ARG A 92 -3.02 -2.56 13.95
CA ARG A 92 -2.84 -3.75 13.11
C ARG A 92 -3.18 -5.00 13.89
N ASP A 93 -4.29 -5.62 13.53
CA ASP A 93 -4.65 -6.94 14.06
C ASP A 93 -3.64 -7.97 13.53
N VAL A 94 -2.84 -8.53 14.44
CA VAL A 94 -1.80 -9.51 14.08
C VAL A 94 -2.39 -10.80 13.51
N ASP A 95 -3.57 -11.21 13.96
CA ASP A 95 -4.23 -12.43 13.46
C ASP A 95 -4.75 -12.20 12.03
N ARG A 96 -5.24 -10.99 11.73
CA ARG A 96 -5.55 -10.58 10.35
C ARG A 96 -4.31 -10.57 9.46
N VAL A 97 -3.18 -10.03 9.94
CA VAL A 97 -1.91 -10.05 9.19
C VAL A 97 -1.49 -11.49 8.88
N ARG A 98 -1.59 -12.39 9.87
CA ARG A 98 -1.27 -13.82 9.72
C ARG A 98 -2.19 -14.51 8.73
N GLN A 99 -3.49 -14.24 8.77
CA GLN A 99 -4.45 -14.79 7.81
C GLN A 99 -4.09 -14.36 6.39
N VAL A 100 -3.90 -13.06 6.16
CA VAL A 100 -3.56 -12.52 4.84
C VAL A 100 -2.22 -13.05 4.34
N TRP A 101 -1.25 -13.25 5.24
CA TRP A 101 0.01 -13.89 4.90
C TRP A 101 -0.19 -15.32 4.37
N GLU A 102 -0.98 -16.15 5.05
CA GLU A 102 -1.26 -17.52 4.58
C GLU A 102 -2.03 -17.55 3.26
N GLU A 103 -2.93 -16.59 3.02
CA GLU A 103 -3.60 -16.41 1.73
C GLU A 103 -2.60 -16.03 0.62
N CYS A 104 -1.71 -15.06 0.89
CA CYS A 104 -0.66 -14.64 -0.03
C CYS A 104 0.26 -15.80 -0.41
N ARG A 105 0.62 -16.67 0.54
CA ARG A 105 1.48 -17.84 0.29
C ARG A 105 0.93 -18.80 -0.75
N VAL A 106 -0.41 -18.89 -0.87
CA VAL A 106 -1.09 -19.71 -1.88
C VAL A 106 -1.60 -18.88 -3.07
N GLY A 107 -1.15 -17.63 -3.21
CA GLY A 107 -1.47 -16.75 -4.33
C GLY A 107 -2.88 -16.17 -4.28
N ARG A 108 -3.49 -16.10 -3.09
CA ARG A 108 -4.78 -15.43 -2.88
C ARG A 108 -4.54 -14.05 -2.31
N PHE A 109 -5.32 -13.10 -2.80
CA PHE A 109 -5.37 -11.74 -2.30
C PHE A 109 -6.76 -11.18 -2.61
N GLU A 110 -7.17 -10.18 -1.85
CA GLU A 110 -8.35 -9.36 -2.12
C GLU A 110 -7.95 -7.88 -2.21
N ILE A 111 -8.82 -7.10 -2.88
CA ILE A 111 -8.74 -5.65 -3.01
C ILE A 111 -10.05 -5.09 -2.47
N GLY A 112 -10.00 -4.19 -1.48
CA GLY A 112 -11.21 -3.59 -0.92
C GLY A 112 -11.21 -2.07 -0.94
N VAL A 113 -12.41 -1.48 -0.94
CA VAL A 113 -12.58 -0.03 -0.92
C VAL A 113 -12.07 0.53 0.41
N GLN A 114 -11.20 1.53 0.33
CA GLN A 114 -10.57 2.12 1.51
C GLN A 114 -10.23 3.60 1.26
N ALA A 115 -10.60 4.47 2.18
CA ALA A 115 -10.22 5.88 2.12
C ALA A 115 -8.69 6.01 2.14
N GLY A 116 -8.15 6.90 1.30
CA GLY A 116 -6.71 7.06 1.11
C GLY A 116 -6.06 6.10 0.10
N HIS A 117 -6.81 5.11 -0.40
CA HIS A 117 -6.34 4.12 -1.39
C HIS A 117 -7.23 4.18 -2.65
N PRO A 118 -6.92 5.05 -3.63
CA PRO A 118 -7.78 5.28 -4.79
C PRO A 118 -7.98 4.05 -5.69
N LEU A 119 -7.06 3.08 -5.67
CA LEU A 119 -7.20 1.80 -6.40
C LEU A 119 -7.74 0.67 -5.51
N GLY A 120 -8.09 1.00 -4.27
CA GLY A 120 -8.44 0.04 -3.22
C GLY A 120 -7.22 -0.41 -2.43
N PHE A 121 -7.47 -0.90 -1.22
CA PHE A 121 -6.45 -1.50 -0.38
C PHE A 121 -6.20 -2.93 -0.84
N TRP A 122 -4.97 -3.20 -1.27
CA TRP A 122 -4.54 -4.53 -1.66
C TRP A 122 -4.09 -5.28 -0.40
N SER A 123 -4.78 -6.36 -0.04
CA SER A 123 -4.45 -7.16 1.15
C SER A 123 -2.96 -7.52 1.31
N PRO A 124 -2.15 -7.79 0.25
CA PRO A 124 -0.72 -8.06 0.42
C PRO A 124 0.08 -6.92 1.08
N ALA A 125 -0.50 -5.72 1.21
CA ALA A 125 0.08 -4.64 2.02
C ALA A 125 0.28 -5.04 3.49
N TYR A 126 -0.55 -5.91 4.08
CA TYR A 126 -0.37 -6.38 5.47
C TYR A 126 0.96 -7.13 5.69
N PRO A 127 1.23 -8.26 5.01
CA PRO A 127 2.53 -8.93 5.14
C PRO A 127 3.67 -8.07 4.60
N GLY A 128 3.42 -7.21 3.60
CA GLY A 128 4.41 -6.26 3.10
C GLY A 128 4.84 -5.20 4.11
N GLU A 129 3.90 -4.66 4.90
CA GLU A 129 4.19 -3.74 6.01
C GLU A 129 5.06 -4.42 7.06
N ALA A 130 4.77 -5.68 7.40
CA ALA A 130 5.60 -6.46 8.31
C ALA A 130 6.99 -6.76 7.75
N ALA A 131 7.09 -7.08 6.45
CA ALA A 131 8.35 -7.40 5.78
C ALA A 131 9.30 -6.20 5.71
N LEU A 132 8.74 -5.03 5.39
CA LEU A 132 9.49 -3.78 5.23
C LEU A 132 9.64 -2.99 6.53
N GLY A 133 8.85 -3.33 7.56
CA GLY A 133 8.88 -2.70 8.86
C GLY A 133 10.16 -2.96 9.64
N ARG A 134 10.43 -2.10 10.62
CA ARG A 134 11.49 -2.30 11.63
C ARG A 134 10.83 -2.48 12.99
N VAL A 135 11.05 -3.63 13.60
CA VAL A 135 10.57 -3.92 14.96
C VAL A 135 11.20 -2.93 15.93
N LEU A 136 10.38 -2.19 16.68
CA LEU A 136 10.83 -1.27 17.73
C LEU A 136 10.61 -1.86 19.12
N ALA A 137 9.49 -2.58 19.31
CA ALA A 137 9.16 -3.30 20.52
C ALA A 137 8.44 -4.61 20.16
N ASP A 138 8.76 -5.69 20.85
CA ASP A 138 8.24 -7.03 20.60
C ASP A 138 8.21 -7.80 21.91
N THR A 139 7.02 -8.13 22.40
CA THR A 139 6.83 -8.64 23.76
C THR A 139 7.25 -10.12 23.87
N ASP A 140 7.00 -10.93 22.83
CA ASP A 140 7.24 -12.37 22.83
C ASP A 140 8.02 -12.88 21.61
N GLY A 141 8.47 -11.98 20.72
CA GLY A 141 9.20 -12.32 19.50
C GLY A 141 8.31 -12.62 18.30
N GLU A 142 6.99 -12.49 18.43
CA GLU A 142 6.05 -12.77 17.35
C GLU A 142 6.27 -11.85 16.13
N LEU A 143 6.56 -10.56 16.36
CA LEU A 143 6.76 -9.59 15.29
C LEU A 143 8.07 -9.83 14.55
N ALA A 144 9.14 -10.17 15.27
CA ALA A 144 10.41 -10.58 14.69
C ALA A 144 10.26 -11.82 13.80
N ARG A 145 9.51 -12.84 14.27
CA ARG A 145 9.20 -14.03 13.49
C ARG A 145 8.33 -13.70 12.27
N LEU A 146 7.27 -12.91 12.43
CA LEU A 146 6.41 -12.48 11.32
C LEU A 146 7.23 -11.78 10.23
N ARG A 147 8.05 -10.79 10.64
CA ARG A 147 8.92 -10.06 9.72
C ARG A 147 9.86 -11.00 8.99
N HIS A 148 10.46 -11.98 9.67
CA HIS A 148 11.36 -12.96 9.05
C HIS A 148 10.64 -13.81 8.00
N GLU A 149 9.44 -14.30 8.31
CA GLU A 149 8.64 -15.12 7.39
C GLU A 149 8.21 -14.36 6.14
N THR A 150 7.90 -13.06 6.27
CA THR A 150 7.42 -12.23 5.15
C THR A 150 8.53 -11.59 4.32
N GLN A 151 9.82 -11.81 4.64
CA GLN A 151 10.94 -11.29 3.83
C GLN A 151 10.95 -11.91 2.44
N ASP A 152 10.59 -13.19 2.34
CA ASP A 152 10.56 -13.91 1.07
C ASP A 152 9.20 -13.72 0.39
N TYR A 153 9.19 -13.04 -0.75
CA TYR A 153 7.99 -12.79 -1.53
C TYR A 153 7.44 -14.12 -2.12
N PRO A 154 6.19 -14.52 -1.82
CA PRO A 154 5.67 -15.80 -2.28
C PRO A 154 5.56 -15.89 -3.81
N GLU A 155 6.10 -16.96 -4.39
CA GLU A 155 6.05 -17.18 -5.85
C GLU A 155 4.61 -17.32 -6.37
N ALA A 156 3.71 -17.89 -5.56
CA ALA A 156 2.29 -17.99 -5.91
C ALA A 156 1.63 -16.59 -6.00
N LEU A 157 1.91 -15.72 -5.02
CA LEU A 157 1.44 -14.33 -5.02
C LEU A 157 1.99 -13.56 -6.23
N ARG A 158 3.29 -13.70 -6.51
CA ARG A 158 3.92 -13.07 -7.67
C ARG A 158 3.17 -13.39 -8.94
N LYS A 159 2.94 -14.69 -9.20
CA LYS A 159 2.24 -15.16 -10.40
C LYS A 159 0.81 -14.63 -10.47
N ALA A 160 0.08 -14.66 -9.36
CA ALA A 160 -1.30 -14.20 -9.29
C ALA A 160 -1.41 -12.70 -9.58
N LEU A 161 -0.70 -11.85 -8.83
CA LEU A 161 -0.73 -10.40 -9.01
C LEU A 161 -0.25 -9.96 -10.40
N THR A 162 0.78 -10.63 -10.92
CA THR A 162 1.29 -10.35 -12.27
C THR A 162 0.23 -10.63 -13.34
N ARG A 163 -0.33 -11.86 -13.32
CA ARG A 163 -1.34 -12.30 -14.29
C ARG A 163 -2.60 -11.43 -14.21
N ASP A 164 -3.10 -11.24 -13.00
CA ASP A 164 -4.38 -10.55 -12.77
C ASP A 164 -4.23 -9.05 -13.07
N GLY A 165 -3.14 -8.41 -12.62
CA GLY A 165 -2.87 -6.99 -12.90
C GLY A 165 -2.70 -6.69 -14.39
N VAL A 166 -1.98 -7.51 -15.16
CA VAL A 166 -1.85 -7.31 -16.61
C VAL A 166 -3.18 -7.54 -17.33
N TRP A 167 -3.98 -8.51 -16.88
CA TRP A 167 -5.31 -8.76 -17.45
C TRP A 167 -6.29 -7.61 -17.14
N ASP A 168 -6.37 -7.18 -15.89
CA ASP A 168 -7.23 -6.07 -15.43
C ASP A 168 -6.86 -4.75 -16.10
N ALA A 169 -5.56 -4.50 -16.29
CA ALA A 169 -5.09 -3.33 -17.03
C ALA A 169 -5.56 -3.35 -18.48
N GLY A 170 -5.40 -4.47 -19.19
CA GLY A 170 -5.87 -4.63 -20.56
C GLY A 170 -7.39 -4.46 -20.68
N PHE A 171 -8.14 -5.03 -19.74
CA PHE A 171 -9.59 -4.88 -19.70
C PHE A 171 -10.01 -3.42 -19.46
N SER A 172 -9.34 -2.73 -18.53
CA SER A 172 -9.58 -1.31 -18.22
C SER A 172 -9.29 -0.41 -19.43
N VAL A 173 -8.20 -0.66 -20.17
CA VAL A 173 -7.91 0.07 -21.42
C VAL A 173 -9.00 -0.16 -22.47
N ALA A 174 -9.47 -1.40 -22.64
CA ALA A 174 -10.57 -1.70 -23.56
C ALA A 174 -11.89 -0.99 -23.17
N MET A 175 -12.16 -0.84 -21.87
CA MET A 175 -13.32 -0.09 -21.37
C MET A 175 -13.16 1.41 -21.60
N ALA A 176 -11.96 1.97 -21.40
CA ALA A 176 -11.67 3.36 -21.70
C ALA A 176 -11.94 3.68 -23.18
N GLY A 177 -11.53 2.81 -24.11
CA GLY A 177 -11.79 2.98 -25.53
C GLY A 177 -13.28 3.08 -25.89
N LYS A 178 -14.13 2.27 -25.24
CA LYS A 178 -15.59 2.34 -25.42
C LYS A 178 -16.18 3.63 -24.84
N SER A 179 -15.72 4.05 -23.68
CA SER A 179 -16.21 5.26 -23.02
C SER A 179 -15.85 6.54 -23.76
N TYR A 180 -14.67 6.60 -24.36
CA TYR A 180 -14.31 7.73 -25.22
C TYR A 180 -15.21 7.85 -26.44
N ALA A 181 -15.56 6.74 -27.11
CA ALA A 181 -16.51 6.77 -28.21
C ALA A 181 -17.90 7.31 -27.79
N ALA A 182 -18.26 7.13 -26.52
CA ALA A 182 -19.48 7.65 -25.92
C ALA A 182 -19.34 9.06 -25.30
N ARG A 183 -18.16 9.70 -25.40
CA ARG A 183 -17.80 10.98 -24.75
C ARG A 183 -17.92 10.97 -23.22
N ASP A 184 -17.77 9.81 -22.60
CA ASP A 184 -17.73 9.65 -21.14
C ASP A 184 -16.29 9.78 -20.64
N VAL A 185 -15.85 11.03 -20.49
CA VAL A 185 -14.48 11.38 -20.10
C VAL A 185 -14.16 10.90 -18.69
N LEU A 186 -15.13 10.96 -17.76
CA LEU A 186 -14.92 10.54 -16.37
C LEU A 186 -14.61 9.04 -16.31
N HIS A 187 -15.44 8.20 -16.92
CA HIS A 187 -15.23 6.76 -16.87
C HIS A 187 -13.95 6.34 -17.59
N ALA A 188 -13.62 6.98 -18.72
CA ALA A 188 -12.39 6.70 -19.45
C ALA A 188 -11.13 7.07 -18.63
N ALA A 189 -11.14 8.22 -17.95
CA ALA A 189 -10.05 8.63 -17.07
C ALA A 189 -9.86 7.67 -15.89
N LEU A 190 -10.96 7.22 -15.26
CA LEU A 190 -10.92 6.23 -14.18
C LEU A 190 -10.34 4.90 -14.66
N CYS A 191 -10.75 4.43 -15.84
CA CYS A 191 -10.24 3.21 -16.45
C CYS A 191 -8.74 3.30 -16.76
N LEU A 192 -8.27 4.41 -17.34
CA LEU A 192 -6.84 4.57 -17.65
C LEU A 192 -5.97 4.73 -16.39
N SER A 193 -6.47 5.45 -15.38
CA SER A 193 -5.81 5.54 -14.07
C SER A 193 -5.67 4.17 -13.42
N ARG A 194 -6.76 3.38 -13.43
CA ARG A 194 -6.76 2.00 -12.94
C ARG A 194 -5.78 1.11 -13.70
N ALA A 195 -5.78 1.18 -15.04
CA ALA A 195 -4.88 0.40 -15.87
C ALA A 195 -3.40 0.65 -15.51
N VAL A 196 -2.99 1.91 -15.36
CA VAL A 196 -1.61 2.23 -14.94
C VAL A 196 -1.31 1.68 -13.54
N GLY A 197 -2.26 1.79 -12.62
CA GLY A 197 -2.15 1.22 -11.27
C GLY A 197 -1.93 -0.29 -11.25
N ASP A 198 -2.73 -1.02 -12.01
CA ASP A 198 -2.65 -2.48 -12.12
C ASP A 198 -1.32 -2.92 -12.77
N LEU A 199 -0.83 -2.18 -13.78
CA LEU A 199 0.50 -2.43 -14.37
C LEU A 199 1.63 -2.17 -13.38
N VAL A 200 1.54 -1.12 -12.56
CA VAL A 200 2.50 -0.85 -11.49
C VAL A 200 2.50 -2.00 -10.49
N GLN A 201 1.33 -2.48 -10.07
CA GLN A 201 1.22 -3.60 -9.15
C GLN A 201 1.82 -4.89 -9.75
N ALA A 202 1.56 -5.17 -11.03
CA ALA A 202 2.12 -6.31 -11.73
C ALA A 202 3.66 -6.26 -11.81
N LEU A 203 4.25 -5.08 -12.07
CA LEU A 203 5.70 -4.89 -12.08
C LEU A 203 6.32 -5.11 -10.69
N HIS A 204 5.73 -4.54 -9.64
CA HIS A 204 6.16 -4.79 -8.26
C HIS A 204 6.16 -6.28 -7.94
N ALA A 205 5.05 -6.97 -8.23
CA ALA A 205 4.93 -8.40 -8.02
C ALA A 205 5.98 -9.18 -8.82
N HIS A 206 6.12 -8.90 -10.11
CA HIS A 206 7.10 -9.55 -10.99
C HIS A 206 8.53 -9.49 -10.43
N HIS A 207 8.91 -8.33 -9.89
CA HIS A 207 10.22 -8.10 -9.26
C HIS A 207 10.29 -8.55 -7.79
N ARG A 208 9.22 -9.15 -7.24
CA ARG A 208 9.15 -9.59 -5.83
C ARG A 208 9.35 -8.44 -4.84
N VAL A 209 8.87 -7.25 -5.21
CA VAL A 209 8.90 -6.05 -4.37
C VAL A 209 7.52 -5.84 -3.76
N TRP A 210 7.47 -5.60 -2.45
CA TRP A 210 6.23 -5.30 -1.74
C TRP A 210 5.74 -3.89 -2.10
N CYS A 211 4.59 -3.81 -2.77
CA CYS A 211 3.86 -2.56 -3.01
C CYS A 211 2.84 -2.35 -1.89
N LEU A 212 3.06 -1.36 -1.02
CA LEU A 212 2.20 -1.12 0.15
C LEU A 212 1.02 -0.18 -0.13
N ASN A 213 1.21 0.77 -1.04
CA ASN A 213 0.21 1.73 -1.48
C ASN A 213 0.66 2.41 -2.77
N GLU A 214 -0.22 3.21 -3.35
CA GLU A 214 -0.05 3.89 -4.62
C GLU A 214 1.01 5.01 -4.57
N LYS A 215 1.27 5.57 -3.37
CA LYS A 215 2.17 6.72 -3.18
C LYS A 215 3.62 6.33 -3.49
N GLY A 216 4.12 6.82 -4.63
CA GLY A 216 5.48 6.53 -5.09
C GLY A 216 5.65 5.16 -5.75
N ALA A 217 4.57 4.38 -5.89
CA ALA A 217 4.64 3.05 -6.50
C ALA A 217 5.09 3.11 -7.96
N LEU A 218 4.59 4.08 -8.74
CA LEU A 218 4.99 4.30 -10.14
C LEU A 218 6.49 4.60 -10.26
N ALA A 219 7.01 5.51 -9.43
CA ALA A 219 8.43 5.85 -9.45
C ALA A 219 9.31 4.65 -9.09
N THR A 220 8.85 3.84 -8.12
CA THR A 220 9.56 2.60 -7.73
C THR A 220 9.55 1.60 -8.88
N ALA A 221 8.40 1.33 -9.50
CA ALA A 221 8.28 0.42 -10.64
C ALA A 221 9.14 0.87 -11.83
N ALA A 222 9.16 2.16 -12.13
CA ALA A 222 9.98 2.74 -13.19
C ALA A 222 11.49 2.59 -12.99
N ALA A 223 11.94 2.43 -11.74
CA ALA A 223 13.35 2.28 -11.39
C ALA A 223 13.82 0.82 -11.30
N MET A 224 12.91 -0.16 -11.36
CA MET A 224 13.25 -1.57 -11.30
C MET A 224 13.97 -2.02 -12.58
N PRO A 225 14.92 -2.98 -12.49
CA PRO A 225 15.57 -3.55 -13.66
C PRO A 225 14.55 -4.23 -14.56
N GLU A 226 14.76 -4.27 -15.87
CA GLU A 226 13.89 -4.98 -16.83
C GLU A 226 12.44 -4.43 -16.95
N THR A 227 12.09 -3.36 -16.24
CA THR A 227 10.89 -2.56 -16.51
C THR A 227 10.94 -2.00 -17.95
N PRO A 228 9.81 -1.95 -18.69
CA PRO A 228 9.80 -1.46 -20.06
C PRO A 228 10.43 -0.06 -20.22
N PRO A 229 11.22 0.18 -21.28
CA PRO A 229 11.89 1.46 -21.50
C PRO A 229 10.93 2.65 -21.46
N GLY A 230 11.23 3.62 -20.60
CA GLY A 230 10.44 4.83 -20.46
C GLY A 230 9.05 4.63 -19.84
N PHE A 231 8.76 3.45 -19.25
CA PHE A 231 7.47 3.14 -18.61
C PHE A 231 6.97 4.28 -17.72
N GLY A 232 7.80 4.73 -16.76
CA GLY A 232 7.43 5.79 -15.84
C GLY A 232 7.06 7.10 -16.55
N ALA A 233 7.90 7.57 -17.48
CA ALA A 233 7.66 8.81 -18.21
C ALA A 233 6.40 8.73 -19.09
N ARG A 234 6.16 7.60 -19.76
CA ARG A 234 4.99 7.37 -20.60
C ARG A 234 3.70 7.26 -19.78
N ALA A 235 3.74 6.56 -18.65
CA ALA A 235 2.63 6.49 -17.71
C ALA A 235 2.31 7.87 -17.12
N THR A 236 3.33 8.65 -16.74
CA THR A 236 3.15 10.03 -16.27
C THR A 236 2.54 10.93 -17.33
N ALA A 237 3.01 10.85 -18.58
CA ALA A 237 2.43 11.62 -19.69
C ALA A 237 0.95 11.26 -19.90
N LEU A 238 0.63 9.96 -19.93
CA LEU A 238 -0.74 9.47 -20.05
C LEU A 238 -1.66 9.99 -18.93
N LEU A 239 -1.22 9.93 -17.68
CA LEU A 239 -2.01 10.39 -16.53
C LEU A 239 -2.09 11.92 -16.42
N GLY A 240 -1.11 12.64 -16.98
CA GLY A 240 -1.05 14.10 -16.95
C GLY A 240 -1.98 14.76 -17.97
N GLU A 241 -2.14 14.16 -19.14
CA GLU A 241 -2.97 14.70 -20.22
C GLU A 241 -3.54 13.58 -21.09
N LEU A 242 -4.82 13.27 -20.89
CA LEU A 242 -5.50 12.23 -21.68
C LEU A 242 -5.83 12.68 -23.11
N GLY A 243 -5.98 13.99 -23.32
CA GLY A 243 -6.37 14.60 -24.59
C GLY A 243 -7.73 15.27 -24.54
N HIS A 244 -7.94 16.21 -25.47
CA HIS A 244 -9.18 17.00 -25.62
C HIS A 244 -9.83 16.80 -27.00
N THR A 245 -9.12 16.18 -27.93
CA THR A 245 -9.58 15.83 -29.28
C THR A 245 -9.60 14.33 -29.49
N ASP A 246 -10.40 13.84 -30.46
CA ASP A 246 -10.46 12.41 -30.79
C ASP A 246 -9.08 11.84 -31.16
N GLU A 247 -8.21 12.63 -31.80
CA GLU A 247 -6.85 12.24 -32.16
C GLU A 247 -5.94 12.07 -30.93
N GLU A 248 -5.99 13.01 -29.99
CA GLU A 248 -5.21 12.93 -28.74
C GLU A 248 -5.68 11.77 -27.87
N LEU A 249 -7.00 11.58 -27.76
CA LEU A 249 -7.58 10.47 -27.01
C LEU A 249 -7.18 9.11 -27.63
N HIS A 250 -7.23 8.99 -28.95
CA HIS A 250 -6.79 7.78 -29.65
C HIS A 250 -5.30 7.50 -29.40
N ARG A 251 -4.46 8.54 -29.35
CA ARG A 251 -3.03 8.43 -29.01
C ARG A 251 -2.82 7.95 -27.58
N SER A 252 -3.58 8.47 -26.62
CA SER A 252 -3.55 8.05 -25.22
C SER A 252 -3.95 6.58 -25.05
N LEU A 253 -5.00 6.13 -25.73
CA LEU A 253 -5.40 4.72 -25.76
C LEU A 253 -4.30 3.84 -26.35
N THR A 254 -3.76 4.23 -27.51
CA THR A 254 -2.66 3.49 -28.16
C THR A 254 -1.42 3.40 -27.26
N ALA A 255 -1.10 4.49 -26.54
CA ALA A 255 -0.01 4.50 -25.58
C ALA A 255 -0.26 3.55 -24.41
N ALA A 256 -1.49 3.53 -23.87
CA ALA A 256 -1.90 2.63 -22.79
C ALA A 256 -1.87 1.15 -23.24
N GLU A 257 -2.37 0.84 -24.43
CA GLU A 257 -2.27 -0.49 -25.05
C GLU A 257 -0.81 -0.95 -25.19
N GLY A 258 0.06 -0.04 -25.64
CA GLY A 258 1.51 -0.29 -25.71
C GLY A 258 2.12 -0.61 -24.35
N LEU A 259 1.79 0.16 -23.31
CA LEU A 259 2.26 -0.12 -21.94
C LEU A 259 1.80 -1.50 -21.45
N VAL A 260 0.53 -1.87 -21.68
CA VAL A 260 0.02 -3.20 -21.33
C VAL A 260 0.77 -4.31 -22.05
N ALA A 261 0.98 -4.17 -23.37
CA ALA A 261 1.67 -5.18 -24.17
C ALA A 261 3.13 -5.37 -23.76
N GLU A 262 3.84 -4.28 -23.46
CA GLU A 262 5.23 -4.31 -23.04
C GLU A 262 5.39 -4.91 -21.63
N VAL A 263 4.53 -4.51 -20.68
CA VAL A 263 4.54 -5.10 -19.32
C VAL A 263 4.20 -6.59 -19.41
N ARG A 264 3.22 -6.99 -20.22
CA ARG A 264 2.90 -8.40 -20.47
C ARG A 264 4.13 -9.19 -20.96
N ALA A 265 4.86 -8.63 -21.92
CA ALA A 265 6.04 -9.28 -22.50
C ALA A 265 7.16 -9.51 -21.48
N VAL A 266 7.45 -8.53 -20.61
CA VAL A 266 8.51 -8.68 -19.59
C VAL A 266 8.08 -9.57 -18.44
N THR A 267 6.80 -9.52 -18.08
CA THR A 267 6.29 -10.23 -16.91
C THR A 267 5.95 -11.70 -17.15
N GLY A 268 5.79 -12.09 -18.42
CA GLY A 268 5.43 -13.45 -18.83
C GLY A 268 3.97 -13.82 -18.52
N GLY A 269 3.09 -12.82 -18.40
CA GLY A 269 1.66 -12.96 -18.12
C GLY A 269 0.73 -12.94 -19.34
#